data_AF-A0A660WIY4-F1
#
_entry.id   AF-A0A660WIY4-F1
#
_cell.length_a   1.000
_cell.length_b   1.000
_cell.length_c   1.000
_cell.angle_alpha   90.00
_cell.angle_beta   90.00
_cell.angle_gamma   90.00
#
_symmetry.space_group_name_H-M   'P 1'
#
loop_
_entity.id
_entity.type
_entity.pdbx_description
1 polymer ?
#
loop_
_entity_poly.entity_id
_entity_poly.type
_entity_poly.pdbx_seq_one_letter_code
_entity_poly.pdbx_strand_id
1 'polypeptide(L)'
;MKKPELLENKPDIIASSLLILLLLFISCFISFIEKSLLKSSLTVEKRIMLGFSNTVFIESFFLLYIFKKYGTFLRTLFRTPSSLIKGAKTYFFIFPLLVISGFFNYSILKLLKKEIKMQEIFYLFIKAESLTLIIMLVFLSTILAPFFEEVLFRGIFYNSLRKKFSKFPSIFINGFLFSLFHQT
;
A
#
# COMPACT_ATOMS: atom_id res chain seq x y z
N MET A 1 24.56 26.33 6.91
CA MET A 1 24.36 25.09 7.71
C MET A 1 22.91 25.01 8.16
N LYS A 2 22.11 24.02 7.72
CA LYS A 2 20.72 23.84 8.18
C LYS A 2 20.65 22.74 9.25
N LYS A 3 19.88 23.06 10.29
CA LYS A 3 19.77 22.49 11.65
C LYS A 3 19.83 20.94 11.80
N PRO A 4 20.61 20.43 12.78
CA PRO A 4 20.62 19.03 13.22
C PRO A 4 19.26 18.50 13.73
N GLU A 5 18.35 19.38 14.17
CA GLU A 5 17.04 19.03 14.75
C GLU A 5 16.10 18.27 13.80
N LEU A 6 16.29 18.35 12.48
CA LEU A 6 15.45 17.64 11.50
C LEU A 6 15.78 16.13 11.38
N LEU A 7 16.78 15.63 12.13
CA LEU A 7 17.26 14.25 12.07
C LEU A 7 16.76 13.36 13.21
N GLU A 8 16.24 13.92 14.30
CA GLU A 8 15.99 13.17 15.55
C GLU A 8 14.84 12.15 15.45
N ASN A 9 13.85 12.37 14.57
CA ASN A 9 12.72 11.45 14.40
C ASN A 9 12.70 10.77 13.02
N LYS A 10 13.86 10.27 12.56
CA LYS A 10 13.88 9.42 11.36
C LYS A 10 13.55 7.97 11.73
N PRO A 11 12.65 7.29 11.02
CA PRO A 11 12.30 5.90 11.31
C PRO A 11 13.54 5.00 11.25
N ASP A 12 13.76 4.19 12.29
CA ASP A 12 14.75 3.13 12.30
C ASP A 12 14.16 1.83 11.72
N ILE A 13 15.02 0.90 11.32
CA ILE A 13 14.59 -0.32 10.63
C ILE A 13 13.75 -1.23 11.54
N ILE A 14 14.03 -1.26 12.85
CA ILE A 14 13.37 -2.15 13.80
C ILE A 14 11.94 -1.63 14.00
N ALA A 15 11.79 -0.35 14.33
CA ALA A 15 10.47 0.27 14.47
C ALA A 15 9.64 0.19 13.17
N SER A 16 10.29 0.37 12.01
CA SER A 16 9.60 0.25 10.71
C SER A 16 9.14 -1.19 10.43
N SER A 17 9.97 -2.18 10.75
CA SER A 17 9.63 -3.59 10.56
C SER A 17 8.51 -4.02 11.51
N LEU A 18 8.57 -3.61 12.77
CA LEU A 18 7.50 -3.86 13.75
C LEU A 18 6.17 -3.22 13.31
N LEU A 19 6.20 -2.03 12.71
CA LEU A 19 5.00 -1.38 12.18
C LEU A 19 4.37 -2.20 11.04
N ILE A 20 5.18 -2.70 10.10
CA ILE A 20 4.70 -3.57 9.00
C ILE A 20 4.16 -4.89 9.56
N LEU A 21 4.86 -5.50 10.50
CA LEU A 21 4.40 -6.75 11.14
C LEU A 21 3.08 -6.57 11.88
N LEU A 22 2.91 -5.45 12.59
CA LEU A 22 1.66 -5.12 13.27
C LEU A 22 0.52 -4.93 12.27
N LEU A 23 0.77 -4.25 11.15
CA LEU A 23 -0.21 -4.09 10.08
C LEU A 23 -0.64 -5.43 9.51
N LEU A 24 0.31 -6.29 9.14
CA LEU A 24 0.04 -7.63 8.63
C LEU A 24 -0.75 -8.46 9.65
N PHE A 25 -0.38 -8.39 10.93
CA PHE A 25 -1.09 -9.09 11.99
C PHE A 25 -2.54 -8.62 12.13
N ILE A 26 -2.77 -7.29 12.16
CA ILE A 26 -4.11 -6.72 12.25
C ILE A 26 -4.95 -7.10 11.03
N SER A 27 -4.40 -7.01 9.82
CA SER A 27 -5.10 -7.41 8.60
C SER A 27 -5.51 -8.88 8.65
N CYS A 28 -4.57 -9.78 8.99
CA CYS A 28 -4.87 -11.21 9.14
C CYS A 28 -5.92 -11.49 10.22
N PHE A 29 -5.83 -10.79 11.36
CA PHE A 29 -6.78 -10.95 12.47
C PHE A 29 -8.19 -10.49 12.08
N ILE A 30 -8.30 -9.37 11.36
CA ILE A 30 -9.59 -8.87 10.88
C ILE A 30 -10.18 -9.83 9.83
N SER A 31 -9.40 -10.29 8.86
CA SER A 31 -9.86 -11.29 7.90
C SER A 31 -10.32 -12.59 8.58
N PHE A 32 -9.63 -13.02 9.64
CA PHE A 32 -10.04 -14.16 10.46
C PHE A 32 -11.38 -13.90 11.16
N ILE A 33 -11.53 -12.74 11.82
CA ILE A 33 -12.79 -12.34 12.49
C ILE A 33 -13.94 -12.29 11.47
N GLU A 34 -13.73 -11.65 10.32
CA GLU A 34 -14.75 -11.53 9.29
C GLU A 34 -15.18 -12.93 8.82
N LYS A 35 -14.24 -13.83 8.54
CA LYS A 35 -14.56 -15.19 8.11
C LYS A 35 -15.23 -16.03 9.21
N SER A 36 -14.86 -15.82 10.47
CA SER A 36 -15.34 -16.62 11.62
C SER A 36 -16.67 -16.13 12.18
N LEU A 37 -16.90 -14.81 12.25
CA LEU A 37 -18.08 -14.20 12.87
C LEU A 37 -19.15 -13.83 11.84
N LEU A 38 -18.76 -13.37 10.65
CA LEU A 38 -19.70 -13.06 9.57
C LEU A 38 -19.93 -14.35 8.77
N LYS A 39 -20.68 -15.29 9.34
CA LYS A 39 -21.26 -16.44 8.63
C LYS A 39 -22.06 -15.94 7.42
N SER A 40 -21.43 -15.87 6.24
CA SER A 40 -21.90 -15.79 4.84
C SER A 40 -23.26 -15.16 4.47
N SER A 41 -23.97 -14.47 5.37
CA SER A 41 -25.34 -13.96 5.18
C SER A 41 -25.38 -12.50 4.74
N LEU A 42 -24.23 -11.82 4.69
CA LEU A 42 -24.14 -10.45 4.20
C LEU A 42 -24.25 -10.41 2.68
N THR A 43 -25.10 -9.49 2.19
CA THR A 43 -25.15 -9.10 0.78
C THR A 43 -23.78 -8.57 0.33
N VAL A 44 -23.51 -8.63 -0.98
CA VAL A 44 -22.25 -8.16 -1.58
C VAL A 44 -22.00 -6.69 -1.20
N GLU A 45 -23.03 -5.84 -1.26
CA GLU A 45 -22.92 -4.43 -0.89
C GLU A 45 -22.48 -4.23 0.57
N LYS A 46 -23.12 -4.93 1.52
CA LYS A 46 -22.75 -4.84 2.94
C LYS A 46 -21.32 -5.30 3.20
N ARG A 47 -20.85 -6.29 2.45
CA ARG A 47 -19.46 -6.77 2.51
C ARG A 47 -18.49 -5.70 1.99
N ILE A 48 -18.80 -5.05 0.87
CA ILE A 48 -17.98 -3.95 0.32
C ILE A 48 -17.95 -2.78 1.31
N MET A 49 -19.10 -2.36 1.85
CA MET A 49 -19.18 -1.25 2.80
C MET A 49 -18.39 -1.54 4.09
N LEU A 50 -18.49 -2.77 4.61
CA LEU A 50 -17.75 -3.16 5.79
C LEU A 50 -16.24 -3.19 5.52
N GLY A 51 -15.81 -3.83 4.43
CA GLY A 51 -14.40 -3.88 4.05
C GLY A 51 -13.80 -2.49 3.79
N PHE A 52 -14.55 -1.61 3.11
CA PHE A 52 -14.17 -0.21 2.95
C PHE A 52 -14.03 0.51 4.29
N SER A 53 -15.01 0.37 5.18
CA SER A 53 -14.99 1.06 6.48
C SER A 53 -13.82 0.59 7.34
N ASN A 54 -13.55 -0.73 7.34
CA ASN A 54 -12.41 -1.31 8.04
C ASN A 54 -11.08 -0.78 7.48
N THR A 55 -10.93 -0.79 6.15
CA THR A 55 -9.71 -0.31 5.50
C THR A 55 -9.46 1.16 5.79
N VAL A 56 -10.48 2.02 5.61
CA VAL A 56 -10.38 3.45 5.92
C VAL A 56 -10.01 3.68 7.38
N PHE A 57 -10.64 2.95 8.31
CA PHE A 57 -10.37 3.09 9.74
C PHE A 57 -8.92 2.73 10.08
N ILE A 58 -8.44 1.56 9.63
CA ILE A 58 -7.10 1.07 9.90
C ILE A 58 -6.07 2.01 9.28
N GLU A 59 -6.17 2.28 7.98
CA GLU A 59 -5.20 3.12 7.26
C GLU A 59 -5.17 4.53 7.84
N SER A 60 -6.33 5.13 8.15
CA SER A 60 -6.38 6.45 8.79
C SER A 60 -5.74 6.45 10.18
N PHE A 61 -6.01 5.43 11.00
CA PHE A 61 -5.40 5.30 12.32
C PHE A 61 -3.88 5.20 12.23
N PHE A 62 -3.36 4.37 11.32
CA PHE A 62 -1.92 4.23 11.10
C PHE A 62 -1.30 5.49 10.52
N LEU A 63 -1.96 6.14 9.56
CA LEU A 63 -1.50 7.43 9.03
C LEU A 63 -1.41 8.46 10.16
N LEU A 64 -2.43 8.59 11.00
CA LEU A 64 -2.41 9.50 12.15
C LEU A 64 -1.26 9.18 13.11
N TYR A 65 -1.04 7.90 13.43
CA TYR A 65 0.08 7.46 14.25
C TYR A 65 1.43 7.84 13.63
N ILE A 66 1.63 7.53 12.35
CA ILE A 66 2.88 7.81 11.61
C ILE A 66 3.08 9.32 11.51
N PHE A 67 2.05 10.11 11.21
CA PHE A 67 2.14 11.58 11.16
C PHE A 67 2.43 12.19 12.53
N LYS A 68 1.88 11.64 13.62
CA LYS A 68 2.22 12.09 14.97
C LYS A 68 3.67 11.79 15.33
N LYS A 69 4.18 10.61 14.94
CA LYS A 69 5.53 10.15 15.29
C LYS A 69 6.62 10.71 14.37
N TYR A 70 6.35 10.82 13.07
CA TYR A 70 7.32 11.15 12.02
C TYR A 70 6.89 12.36 11.17
N GLY A 71 5.94 13.18 11.64
CA GLY A 71 5.33 14.24 10.84
C GLY A 71 6.29 15.28 10.28
N THR A 72 7.33 15.67 11.02
CA THR A 72 8.36 16.60 10.54
C THR A 72 9.13 16.01 9.35
N PHE A 73 9.46 14.73 9.42
CA PHE A 73 10.10 13.98 8.34
C PHE A 73 9.15 13.83 7.14
N LEU A 74 7.89 13.43 7.35
CA LEU A 74 6.92 13.28 6.25
C LEU A 74 6.64 14.59 5.53
N ARG A 75 6.59 15.73 6.25
CA ARG A 75 6.49 17.07 5.63
C ARG A 75 7.64 17.37 4.67
N THR A 76 8.79 16.70 4.79
CA THR A 76 9.88 16.84 3.82
C THR A 76 9.66 16.07 2.53
N LEU A 77 8.87 14.98 2.55
CA LEU A 77 8.55 14.18 1.37
C LEU A 77 7.56 14.90 0.45
N PHE A 78 6.58 15.61 1.02
CA PHE A 78 5.49 16.27 0.28
C PHE A 78 5.73 17.77 0.00
N ARG A 79 6.97 18.24 0.12
CA ARG A 79 7.25 19.68 0.29
C ARG A 79 7.19 20.53 -0.97
N THR A 80 7.18 19.93 -2.17
CA THR A 80 7.23 20.71 -3.43
C THR A 80 6.26 20.18 -4.49
N PRO A 81 5.33 21.00 -5.03
CA PRO A 81 4.45 20.60 -6.14
C PRO A 81 5.19 20.13 -7.40
N SER A 82 6.42 20.62 -7.62
CA SER A 82 7.29 20.18 -8.70
C SER A 82 7.69 18.71 -8.60
N SER A 83 7.64 18.10 -7.40
CA SER A 83 7.88 16.67 -7.21
C SER A 83 6.74 15.82 -7.77
N LEU A 84 5.50 16.31 -7.73
CA LEU A 84 4.33 15.60 -8.25
C LEU A 84 4.37 15.47 -9.77
N ILE A 85 4.68 16.57 -10.48
CA ILE A 85 4.82 16.55 -11.94
C ILE A 85 5.98 15.63 -12.36
N LYS A 86 7.11 15.68 -11.63
CA LYS A 86 8.24 14.78 -11.87
C LYS A 86 7.86 13.32 -11.62
N GLY A 87 7.09 13.05 -10.57
CA GLY A 87 6.53 11.74 -10.26
C GLY A 87 5.65 11.23 -11.39
N ALA A 88 4.70 12.04 -11.87
CA ALA A 88 3.82 11.69 -12.98
C ALA A 88 4.61 11.40 -14.26
N LYS A 89 5.57 12.26 -14.63
CA LYS A 89 6.45 12.01 -15.79
C LYS A 89 7.24 10.71 -15.65
N THR A 90 7.77 10.45 -14.47
CA THR A 90 8.52 9.22 -14.18
C THR A 90 7.61 8.00 -14.29
N TYR A 91 6.37 8.10 -13.80
CA TYR A 91 5.37 7.04 -13.93
C TYR A 91 5.09 6.72 -15.40
N PHE A 92 4.81 7.72 -16.24
CA PHE A 92 4.62 7.50 -17.68
C PHE A 92 5.84 6.89 -18.36
N PHE A 93 7.05 7.27 -17.96
CA PHE A 93 8.28 6.69 -18.49
C PHE A 93 8.47 5.22 -18.07
N ILE A 94 8.09 4.87 -16.84
CA ILE A 94 8.19 3.49 -16.31
C ILE A 94 7.00 2.62 -16.75
N PHE A 95 5.88 3.22 -17.17
CA PHE A 95 4.66 2.49 -17.52
C PHE A 95 4.88 1.37 -18.56
N PRO A 96 5.65 1.55 -19.66
CA PRO A 96 5.96 0.46 -20.57
C PRO A 96 6.67 -0.72 -19.88
N LEU A 97 7.58 -0.44 -18.93
CA LEU A 97 8.26 -1.47 -18.15
C LEU A 97 7.28 -2.24 -17.26
N LEU A 98 6.27 -1.57 -16.69
CA LEU A 98 5.20 -2.21 -15.92
C LEU A 98 4.36 -3.14 -16.81
N VAL A 99 4.00 -2.70 -18.02
CA VAL A 99 3.27 -3.53 -18.99
C VAL A 99 4.08 -4.76 -19.39
N ILE A 100 5.38 -4.59 -19.67
CA ILE A 100 6.30 -5.68 -19.98
C ILE A 100 6.40 -6.67 -18.81
N SER A 101 6.54 -6.16 -17.58
CA SER A 101 6.56 -6.98 -16.37
C SER A 101 5.27 -7.79 -16.21
N GLY A 102 4.11 -7.16 -16.47
CA GLY A 102 2.82 -7.83 -16.47
C GLY A 102 2.73 -8.95 -17.51
N PHE A 103 3.19 -8.70 -18.73
CA PHE A 103 3.25 -9.72 -19.80
C PHE A 103 4.19 -10.87 -19.46
N PHE A 104 5.34 -10.56 -18.86
CA PHE A 104 6.29 -11.57 -18.40
C PHE A 104 5.69 -12.45 -17.30
N ASN A 105 5.03 -11.85 -16.30
CA ASN A 105 4.31 -12.57 -15.24
C ASN A 105 3.20 -13.46 -15.81
N TYR A 106 2.40 -12.93 -16.75
CA TYR A 106 1.37 -13.71 -17.47
C TYR A 106 1.99 -14.93 -18.16
N SER A 107 3.10 -14.74 -18.87
CA SER A 107 3.78 -15.80 -19.63
C SER A 107 4.30 -16.90 -18.70
N ILE A 108 4.90 -16.54 -17.57
CA ILE A 108 5.35 -17.51 -16.56
C ILE A 108 4.18 -18.29 -15.99
N LEU A 109 3.09 -17.62 -15.58
CA LEU A 109 1.93 -18.31 -15.00
C LEU A 109 1.31 -19.29 -15.99
N LYS A 110 1.23 -18.91 -17.26
CA LYS A 110 0.76 -19.78 -18.35
C LYS A 110 1.66 -21.00 -18.54
N LEU A 111 2.99 -20.81 -18.55
CA LEU A 111 3.97 -21.91 -18.63
C LEU A 111 3.84 -22.88 -17.45
N LEU A 112 3.59 -22.35 -16.25
CA LEU A 112 3.36 -23.13 -15.03
C LEU A 112 1.95 -23.74 -14.95
N LYS A 113 1.11 -23.56 -15.97
CA LYS A 113 -0.30 -24.00 -16.00
C LYS A 113 -1.10 -23.53 -14.78
N LYS A 114 -0.77 -22.36 -14.23
CA LYS A 114 -1.50 -21.76 -13.11
C LYS A 114 -2.68 -20.94 -13.63
N GLU A 115 -3.82 -21.05 -12.96
CA GLU A 115 -4.97 -20.20 -13.24
C GLU A 115 -4.67 -18.74 -12.94
N ILE A 116 -5.02 -17.86 -13.87
CA ILE A 116 -4.91 -16.43 -13.72
C ILE A 116 -6.21 -15.94 -13.11
N LYS A 117 -6.17 -15.68 -11.80
CA LYS A 117 -7.33 -15.16 -11.08
C LYS A 117 -7.43 -13.66 -11.29
N MET A 118 -8.64 -13.18 -11.55
CA MET A 118 -8.92 -11.75 -11.54
C MET A 118 -8.69 -11.22 -10.11
N GLN A 119 -8.07 -10.04 -10.00
CA GLN A 119 -7.90 -9.44 -8.67
C GLN A 119 -9.26 -9.10 -8.08
N GLU A 120 -9.39 -9.25 -6.77
CA GLU A 120 -10.66 -9.08 -6.06
C GLU A 120 -11.27 -7.69 -6.30
N ILE A 121 -10.45 -6.63 -6.33
CA ILE A 121 -10.93 -5.27 -6.54
C ILE A 121 -11.68 -5.11 -7.87
N PHE A 122 -11.21 -5.75 -8.96
CA PHE A 122 -11.92 -5.74 -10.24
C PHE A 122 -13.25 -6.50 -10.15
N TYR A 123 -13.29 -7.60 -9.39
CA TYR A 123 -14.53 -8.33 -9.18
C TYR A 123 -15.56 -7.49 -8.43
N LEU A 124 -15.12 -6.76 -7.40
CA LEU A 124 -15.97 -5.82 -6.66
C LEU A 124 -16.47 -4.68 -7.55
N PHE A 125 -15.64 -4.14 -8.45
CA PHE A 125 -16.07 -3.12 -9.41
C PHE A 125 -17.17 -3.62 -10.35
N ILE A 126 -17.04 -4.84 -10.90
CA ILE A 126 -18.04 -5.44 -11.79
C ILE A 126 -19.34 -5.75 -11.04
N LYS A 127 -19.25 -6.08 -9.75
CA LYS A 127 -20.41 -6.39 -8.89
C LYS A 127 -21.02 -5.18 -8.18
N ALA A 128 -20.42 -4.00 -8.29
CA ALA A 128 -20.96 -2.80 -7.68
C ALA A 128 -22.20 -2.32 -8.45
N GLU A 129 -23.38 -2.43 -7.83
CA GLU A 129 -24.66 -2.06 -8.45
C GLU A 129 -25.03 -0.58 -8.24
N SER A 130 -24.30 0.13 -7.36
CA SER A 130 -24.58 1.54 -7.05
C SER A 130 -23.38 2.45 -7.30
N LEU A 131 -23.69 3.68 -7.74
CA LEU A 131 -22.69 4.74 -7.97
C LEU A 131 -21.86 5.02 -6.71
N THR A 132 -22.48 4.96 -5.54
CA THR A 132 -21.81 5.15 -4.25
C THR A 132 -20.69 4.12 -4.04
N LEU A 133 -20.95 2.84 -4.29
CA LEU A 133 -19.95 1.78 -4.14
C LEU A 133 -18.80 1.96 -5.14
N ILE A 134 -19.12 2.36 -6.37
CA ILE A 134 -18.10 2.64 -7.39
C ILE A 134 -17.19 3.79 -6.92
N ILE A 135 -17.76 4.90 -6.44
CA ILE A 135 -16.99 6.04 -5.93
C ILE A 135 -16.09 5.62 -4.76
N MET A 136 -16.61 4.82 -3.83
CA MET A 136 -15.85 4.29 -2.70
C MET A 136 -14.67 3.42 -3.16
N LEU A 137 -14.89 2.49 -4.09
CA LEU A 137 -13.84 1.63 -4.63
C LEU A 137 -12.79 2.43 -5.41
N VAL A 138 -13.19 3.43 -6.21
CA VAL A 138 -12.26 4.32 -6.91
C VAL A 138 -11.43 5.10 -5.90
N PHE A 139 -12.06 5.73 -4.91
CA PHE A 139 -11.34 6.50 -3.89
C PHE A 139 -10.32 5.65 -3.15
N LEU A 140 -10.71 4.44 -2.73
CA LEU A 140 -9.84 3.52 -2.02
C LEU A 140 -8.63 3.11 -2.88
N SER A 141 -8.88 2.64 -4.09
CA SER A 141 -7.86 2.06 -4.97
C SER A 141 -6.93 3.07 -5.62
N THR A 142 -7.38 4.33 -5.80
CA THR A 142 -6.61 5.34 -6.54
C THR A 142 -6.02 6.44 -5.66
N ILE A 143 -6.57 6.65 -4.45
CA ILE A 143 -6.14 7.71 -3.54
C ILE A 143 -5.65 7.14 -2.23
N LEU A 144 -6.51 6.48 -1.47
CA LEU A 144 -6.20 6.14 -0.08
C LEU A 144 -5.10 5.08 0.03
N ALA A 145 -5.27 3.94 -0.63
CA ALA A 145 -4.28 2.86 -0.58
C ALA A 145 -2.92 3.28 -1.18
N PRO A 146 -2.84 3.91 -2.39
CA PRO A 146 -1.56 4.40 -2.91
C PRO A 146 -0.89 5.45 -2.02
N PHE A 147 -1.67 6.31 -1.36
CA PHE A 147 -1.12 7.29 -0.42
C PHE A 147 -0.54 6.61 0.82
N PHE A 148 -1.28 5.66 1.40
CA PHE A 148 -0.81 4.86 2.53
C PHE A 148 0.45 4.08 2.19
N GLU A 149 0.48 3.41 1.04
CA GLU A 149 1.63 2.67 0.52
C GLU A 149 2.86 3.56 0.34
N GLU A 150 2.70 4.76 -0.24
CA GLU A 150 3.81 5.69 -0.44
C GLU A 150 4.39 6.14 0.90
N VAL A 151 3.53 6.45 1.89
CA VAL A 151 3.98 6.83 3.24
C VAL A 151 4.69 5.67 3.92
N LEU A 152 4.10 4.48 3.91
CA LEU A 152 4.62 3.32 4.63
C LEU A 152 5.89 2.77 3.98
N PHE A 153 5.83 2.41 2.70
CA PHE A 153 6.94 1.75 2.03
C PHE A 153 8.02 2.73 1.59
N ARG A 154 7.67 3.86 0.98
CA ARG A 154 8.69 4.79 0.47
C ARG A 154 9.12 5.81 1.53
N GLY A 155 8.17 6.33 2.30
CA GLY A 155 8.43 7.27 3.37
C GLY A 155 9.16 6.61 4.53
N ILE A 156 8.59 5.56 5.13
CA ILE A 156 9.11 4.97 6.36
C ILE A 156 10.13 3.86 6.07
N PHE A 157 9.72 2.81 5.40
CA PHE A 157 10.49 1.56 5.34
C PHE A 157 11.73 1.63 4.42
N TYR A 158 11.59 2.13 3.20
CA TYR A 158 12.72 2.32 2.30
C TYR A 158 13.77 3.26 2.90
N ASN A 159 13.36 4.37 3.52
CA ASN A 159 14.30 5.28 4.16
C ASN A 159 15.00 4.67 5.37
N SER A 160 14.34 3.78 6.11
CA SER A 160 14.99 3.05 7.21
C SER A 160 15.97 1.99 6.71
N LEU A 161 15.66 1.29 5.60
CA LEU A 161 16.60 0.41 4.89
C LEU A 161 17.84 1.17 4.40
N ARG A 162 17.66 2.35 3.82
CA ARG A 162 18.75 3.20 3.30
C ARG A 162 19.73 3.70 4.35
N LYS A 163 19.41 3.58 5.64
CA LYS A 163 20.35 3.83 6.75
C LYS A 163 21.33 2.69 6.97
N LYS A 164 20.97 1.46 6.57
CA LYS A 164 21.78 0.24 6.80
C LYS A 164 22.34 -0.36 5.52
N PHE A 165 21.64 -0.20 4.41
CA PHE A 165 21.98 -0.82 3.14
C PHE A 165 22.19 0.23 2.04
N SER A 166 22.94 -0.16 1.01
CA SER A 166 23.11 0.64 -0.19
C SER A 166 21.81 0.69 -1.02
N LYS A 167 21.77 1.57 -2.02
CA LYS A 167 20.56 1.88 -2.80
C LYS A 167 19.88 0.63 -3.38
N PHE A 168 20.62 -0.22 -4.08
CA PHE A 168 20.04 -1.36 -4.79
C PHE A 168 19.46 -2.44 -3.86
N PRO A 169 20.19 -2.93 -2.84
CA PRO A 169 19.60 -3.84 -1.86
C PRO A 169 18.34 -3.28 -1.19
N SER A 170 18.32 -1.98 -0.83
CA SER A 170 17.11 -1.36 -0.27
C SER A 170 15.93 -1.36 -1.23
N ILE A 171 16.16 -1.13 -2.54
CA ILE A 171 15.12 -1.22 -3.56
C ILE A 171 14.56 -2.63 -3.63
N PHE A 172 15.43 -3.65 -3.71
CA PHE A 172 15.00 -5.05 -3.83
C PHE A 172 14.26 -5.54 -2.59
N ILE A 173 14.77 -5.26 -1.38
CA ILE A 173 14.13 -5.67 -0.12
C ILE A 173 12.76 -4.99 0.02
N ASN A 174 12.68 -3.68 -0.26
CA ASN A 174 11.42 -2.94 -0.20
C ASN A 174 10.40 -3.46 -1.23
N GLY A 175 10.84 -3.69 -2.47
CA GLY A 175 9.97 -4.23 -3.53
C GLY A 175 9.48 -5.66 -3.23
N PHE A 176 10.35 -6.49 -2.66
CA PHE A 176 9.98 -7.85 -2.25
C PHE A 176 8.91 -7.83 -1.15
N LEU A 177 9.11 -7.03 -0.09
CA LEU A 177 8.13 -6.91 1.00
C LEU A 177 6.82 -6.27 0.53
N PHE A 178 6.88 -5.28 -0.35
CA PHE A 178 5.69 -4.71 -0.99
C PHE A 178 4.92 -5.77 -1.79
N SER A 179 5.61 -6.63 -2.54
CA SER A 179 4.98 -7.72 -3.28
C SER A 179 4.34 -8.75 -2.34
N LEU A 180 4.96 -9.08 -1.21
CA LEU A 180 4.38 -10.00 -0.23
C LEU A 180 3.13 -9.42 0.43
N PHE A 181 3.10 -8.11 0.68
CA PHE A 181 1.94 -7.40 1.22
C PHE A 181 0.71 -7.48 0.30
N HIS A 182 0.93 -7.72 -0.99
CA HIS A 182 -0.14 -7.85 -2.00
C HIS A 182 -0.51 -9.30 -2.34
N GLN A 183 0.11 -10.29 -1.70
CA GLN A 183 -0.23 -11.72 -1.90
C GLN A 183 -1.30 -12.23 -0.92
N THR A 184 -1.59 -11.46 0.12
CA THR A 184 -2.65 -11.72 1.11
C THR A 184 -3.96 -11.10 0.66
#